data_AF-A0A846YYY3-F1
#
_entry.id   AF-A0A846YYY3-F1
#
_cell.length_a   1.000
_cell.length_b   1.000
_cell.length_c   1.000
_cell.angle_alpha   90.00
_cell.angle_beta   90.00
_cell.angle_gamma   90.00
#
_symmetry.space_group_name_H-M   'P 1'
#
loop_
_entity.id
_entity.type
_entity.pdbx_description
1 polymer ?
#
loop_
_entity_poly.entity_id
_entity_poly.type
_entity_poly.pdbx_seq_one_letter_code
_entity_poly.pdbx_strand_id
1 'polypeptide(L)'
;MTRALGPRASLWHSNAGAGWLVLAACWTPIAGLWTVWLAAKLGTVAAGGTVMPFGTDFAVAVVQGRTDQAWPGTPTRLILLILIVLGSALVRGGWEIWSRIARRLPQPGDPVAALADNAGLTALQPEATASKAIALQRSLAKSRPEDLEPDDIGLVLGDVLLPGDRSGPTLFASFEDTVVAFMAPRSGKTTTQSIPHVLSAPGPVIATSNKADLWSAIATVRAQRTGGNSWLFDPQHITYQPQSWWWNPLAGLTTVEDAHRLAGHFVLTVDDGQKKDLWGPAAQDLLCALFLAAATSGRSLHHVAQWLDEPAVPTPIELLQQAGFQLMASSLKGTQNGAVETRDGIYQTARTAAKALRDQEILAWVTPNRGLPVFDPHAFAGSRDTLYLLSKSLSAAAPLIAALTDTTMRAAERRAEQAGGRLDPPLIVALDEAANICRIADLPQLYSHLGSRGIIPVTILQSYEQGVTVWGEPGMAALWGAATRKLIGAGIDSPRLVRDLATLIGQHDVPVRSITYSDGRASEQISLRRQEILEAADIRALPAGTALLLATGTKPALIQLRPWYSGPHAAAISNAITTADAAIAEAARRHHNRPDDLSTP
;
A
#
# COMPACT_ATOMS: atom_id res chain seq x y z
N MET A 1 -27.27 29.53 14.01
CA MET A 1 -26.83 29.40 15.42
C MET A 1 -25.85 28.24 15.52
N THR A 2 -24.57 28.54 15.39
CA THR A 2 -23.46 27.59 15.49
C THR A 2 -23.20 27.31 16.97
N ARG A 3 -23.67 26.15 17.45
CA ARG A 3 -23.31 25.65 18.78
C ARG A 3 -21.88 25.11 18.68
N ALA A 4 -20.92 25.84 19.23
CA ALA A 4 -19.61 25.26 19.52
C ALA A 4 -19.86 24.03 20.41
N LEU A 5 -19.35 22.87 19.99
CA LEU A 5 -19.23 21.69 20.84
C LEU A 5 -18.21 22.01 21.94
N GLY A 6 -18.63 22.79 22.93
CA GLY A 6 -17.96 22.87 24.21
C GLY A 6 -17.91 21.47 24.85
N PRO A 7 -16.97 21.25 25.79
CA PRO A 7 -16.64 19.92 26.29
C PRO A 7 -17.91 19.17 26.74
N ARG A 8 -18.02 17.89 26.37
CA ARG A 8 -18.91 16.99 27.12
C ARG A 8 -18.44 17.08 28.56
N ALA A 9 -19.25 17.70 29.41
CA ALA A 9 -18.95 17.81 30.84
C ALA A 9 -18.58 16.42 31.34
N SER A 10 -17.49 16.34 32.11
CA SER A 10 -17.11 15.13 32.84
C SER A 10 -18.38 14.49 33.40
N LEU A 11 -18.58 13.18 33.15
CA LEU A 11 -19.74 12.43 33.63
C LEU A 11 -19.99 12.72 35.12
N TRP A 12 -18.92 12.92 35.89
CA TRP A 12 -18.91 13.22 37.32
C TRP A 12 -19.52 14.58 37.70
N HIS A 13 -19.52 15.57 36.80
CA HIS A 13 -20.07 16.92 37.04
C HIS A 13 -21.41 17.17 36.33
N SER A 14 -21.95 16.17 35.64
CA SER A 14 -23.30 16.24 35.08
C SER A 14 -24.34 15.73 36.09
N ASN A 15 -25.60 16.16 36.00
CA ASN A 15 -26.69 15.59 36.82
C ASN A 15 -26.79 14.06 36.70
N ALA A 16 -26.29 13.47 35.60
CA ALA A 16 -26.20 12.02 35.44
C ALA A 16 -25.14 11.38 36.35
N GLY A 17 -24.00 12.03 36.60
CA GLY A 17 -22.96 11.55 37.52
C GLY A 17 -23.40 11.52 38.97
N ALA A 18 -24.15 12.53 39.40
CA ALA A 18 -24.80 12.55 40.71
C ALA A 18 -25.78 11.37 40.86
N GLY A 19 -26.55 11.05 39.79
CA GLY A 19 -27.43 9.88 39.76
C GLY A 19 -26.68 8.56 39.92
N TRP A 20 -25.55 8.38 39.22
CA TRP A 20 -24.70 7.20 39.36
C TRP A 20 -24.06 7.08 40.75
N LEU A 21 -23.66 8.20 41.36
CA LEU A 21 -23.12 8.21 42.73
C LEU A 21 -24.16 7.82 43.77
N VAL A 22 -25.41 8.28 43.63
CA VAL A 22 -26.51 7.87 44.50
C VAL A 22 -26.80 6.38 44.35
N LEU A 23 -26.86 5.87 43.11
CA LEU A 23 -27.03 4.43 42.86
C LEU A 23 -25.89 3.61 43.47
N ALA A 24 -24.64 4.04 43.29
CA ALA A 24 -23.49 3.38 43.89
C ALA A 24 -23.57 3.40 45.43
N ALA A 25 -23.93 4.54 46.03
CA ALA A 25 -24.10 4.66 47.48
C ALA A 25 -25.22 3.76 48.04
N CYS A 26 -26.33 3.61 47.31
CA CYS A 26 -27.45 2.74 47.71
C CYS A 26 -27.12 1.25 47.57
N TRP A 27 -26.40 0.85 46.52
CA TRP A 27 -26.11 -0.56 46.25
C TRP A 27 -24.83 -1.08 46.94
N THR A 28 -23.88 -0.21 47.30
CA THR A 28 -22.63 -0.62 47.97
C THR A 28 -22.88 -1.34 49.32
N PRO A 29 -23.76 -0.86 50.21
CA PRO A 29 -24.08 -1.57 51.46
C PRO A 29 -24.72 -2.93 51.22
N ILE A 30 -25.61 -3.02 50.22
CA ILE A 30 -26.29 -4.27 49.86
C ILE A 30 -25.28 -5.29 49.30
N ALA A 31 -24.41 -4.84 48.38
CA ALA A 31 -23.34 -5.67 47.84
C ALA A 31 -22.34 -6.11 48.91
N GLY A 32 -21.96 -5.20 49.82
CA GLY A 32 -21.09 -5.50 50.96
C GLY A 32 -21.70 -6.51 51.93
N LEU A 33 -23.00 -6.39 52.23
CA LEU A 33 -23.69 -7.38 53.04
C LEU A 33 -23.80 -8.74 52.34
N TRP A 34 -24.00 -8.72 51.02
CA TRP A 34 -24.09 -9.94 50.21
C TRP A 34 -22.76 -10.67 50.12
N THR A 35 -21.63 -9.96 50.03
CA THR A 35 -20.30 -10.57 50.07
C THR A 35 -19.96 -11.16 51.43
N VAL A 36 -20.37 -10.50 52.53
CA VAL A 36 -20.27 -11.06 53.89
C VAL A 36 -21.11 -12.32 54.03
N TRP A 37 -22.34 -12.32 53.52
CA TRP A 37 -23.20 -13.51 53.51
C TRP A 37 -22.62 -14.65 52.67
N LEU A 38 -22.08 -14.35 51.48
CA LEU A 38 -21.44 -15.32 50.62
C LEU A 38 -20.19 -15.93 51.30
N ALA A 39 -19.38 -15.12 51.97
CA ALA A 39 -18.24 -15.58 52.75
C ALA A 39 -18.68 -16.51 53.90
N ALA A 40 -19.75 -16.17 54.60
CA ALA A 40 -20.32 -16.99 55.66
C ALA A 40 -20.90 -18.31 55.12
N LYS A 41 -21.56 -18.29 53.96
CA LYS A 41 -22.07 -19.49 53.28
C LYS A 41 -20.95 -20.43 52.83
N LEU A 42 -19.87 -19.89 52.27
CA LEU A 42 -18.70 -20.70 51.88
C LEU A 42 -17.96 -21.24 53.11
N GLY A 43 -17.82 -20.43 54.17
CA GLY A 43 -17.21 -20.85 55.43
C GLY A 43 -18.00 -21.95 56.14
N THR A 44 -19.33 -21.88 56.14
CA THR A 44 -20.21 -22.89 56.74
C THR A 44 -20.18 -24.22 55.97
N VAL A 45 -20.13 -24.18 54.62
CA VAL A 45 -19.93 -25.39 53.80
C VAL A 45 -18.58 -26.06 54.10
N ALA A 46 -17.52 -25.28 54.31
CA ALA A 46 -16.19 -25.81 54.63
C ALA A 46 -16.07 -26.35 56.08
N ALA A 47 -16.83 -25.77 57.02
CA ALA A 47 -16.77 -26.11 58.45
C ALA A 47 -17.92 -27.02 58.94
N GLY A 48 -18.89 -27.37 58.08
CA GLY A 48 -20.06 -28.18 58.43
C GLY A 48 -21.13 -27.44 59.26
N GLY A 49 -21.14 -26.11 59.23
CA GLY A 49 -22.11 -25.27 59.96
C GLY A 49 -23.32 -24.85 59.12
N THR A 50 -24.15 -23.98 59.68
CA THR A 50 -25.31 -23.38 58.97
C THR A 50 -25.20 -21.86 58.98
N VAL A 51 -25.58 -21.21 57.87
CA VAL A 51 -25.69 -19.74 57.79
C VAL A 51 -27.15 -19.32 57.80
N MET A 52 -27.45 -18.21 58.48
CA MET A 52 -28.79 -17.60 58.41
C MET A 52 -29.11 -17.17 56.96
N PRO A 53 -30.38 -17.25 56.50
CA PRO A 53 -30.78 -16.73 55.19
C PRO A 53 -30.43 -15.25 55.02
N PHE A 54 -30.09 -14.83 53.80
CA PHE A 54 -29.83 -13.41 53.51
C PHE A 54 -31.11 -12.60 53.74
N GLY A 55 -31.04 -11.59 54.61
CA GLY A 55 -32.18 -10.78 54.99
C GLY A 55 -31.83 -9.75 56.07
N THR A 56 -32.85 -9.05 56.58
CA THR A 56 -32.69 -8.03 57.63
C THR A 56 -32.14 -8.60 58.92
N ASP A 57 -32.56 -9.82 59.28
CA ASP A 57 -32.13 -10.46 60.53
C ASP A 57 -30.63 -10.81 60.49
N PHE A 58 -30.13 -11.25 59.33
CA PHE A 58 -28.70 -11.47 59.11
C PHE A 58 -27.91 -10.15 59.21
N ALA A 59 -28.42 -9.08 58.59
CA ALA A 59 -27.79 -7.76 58.68
C ALA A 59 -27.67 -7.27 60.13
N VAL A 60 -28.76 -7.37 60.90
CA VAL A 60 -28.80 -6.98 62.31
C VAL A 60 -27.85 -7.84 63.15
N ALA A 61 -27.82 -9.15 62.93
CA ALA A 61 -26.93 -10.07 63.65
C ALA A 61 -25.45 -9.74 63.39
N VAL A 62 -25.07 -9.45 62.14
CA VAL A 62 -23.70 -9.05 61.78
C VAL A 62 -23.32 -7.70 62.38
N VAL A 63 -24.20 -6.69 62.30
CA VAL A 63 -23.94 -5.33 62.84
C VAL A 63 -23.83 -5.34 64.36
N GLN A 64 -24.61 -6.17 65.06
CA GLN A 64 -24.58 -6.30 66.51
C GLN A 64 -23.47 -7.24 67.03
N GLY A 65 -22.63 -7.79 66.15
CA GLY A 65 -21.54 -8.69 66.52
C GLY A 65 -21.99 -10.09 66.99
N ARG A 66 -23.26 -10.46 66.73
CA ARG A 66 -23.86 -11.76 67.12
C ARG A 66 -23.50 -12.86 66.13
N THR A 67 -22.19 -13.14 66.03
CA THR A 67 -21.63 -14.09 65.07
C THR A 67 -22.05 -15.54 65.34
N ASP A 68 -22.39 -15.85 66.59
CA ASP A 68 -23.01 -17.10 67.05
C ASP A 68 -24.40 -17.34 66.47
N GLN A 69 -25.17 -16.26 66.21
CA GLN A 69 -26.49 -16.34 65.59
C GLN A 69 -26.41 -16.30 64.06
N ALA A 70 -25.46 -15.54 63.50
CA ALA A 70 -25.33 -15.36 62.06
C ALA A 70 -24.78 -16.60 61.31
N TRP A 71 -23.83 -17.32 61.94
CA TRP A 71 -23.21 -18.53 61.38
C TRP A 71 -22.82 -19.54 62.50
N PRO A 72 -23.82 -20.14 63.18
CA PRO A 72 -23.57 -21.09 64.25
C PRO A 72 -22.68 -22.26 63.82
N GLY A 73 -21.73 -22.62 64.69
CA GLY A 73 -20.80 -23.74 64.48
C GLY A 73 -19.62 -23.45 63.55
N THR A 74 -19.49 -22.23 63.01
CA THR A 74 -18.38 -21.85 62.11
C THR A 74 -17.42 -20.84 62.75
N PRO A 75 -16.10 -21.08 62.74
CA PRO A 75 -15.14 -20.11 63.27
C PRO A 75 -15.14 -18.79 62.50
N THR A 76 -15.44 -17.66 63.16
CA THR A 76 -15.48 -16.32 62.54
C THR A 76 -14.18 -15.95 61.82
N ARG A 77 -13.02 -16.43 62.30
CA ARG A 77 -11.71 -16.25 61.63
C ARG A 77 -11.64 -16.84 60.21
N LEU A 78 -12.33 -17.96 59.95
CA LEU A 78 -12.38 -18.58 58.63
C LEU A 78 -13.21 -17.73 57.67
N ILE A 79 -14.33 -17.19 58.15
CA ILE A 79 -15.20 -16.29 57.37
C ILE A 79 -14.48 -14.99 57.05
N LEU A 80 -13.74 -14.41 58.01
CA LEU A 80 -12.90 -13.23 57.77
C LEU A 80 -11.82 -13.49 56.72
N LEU A 81 -11.16 -14.65 56.75
CA LEU A 81 -10.19 -15.04 55.72
C LEU A 81 -10.84 -15.14 54.33
N ILE A 82 -11.98 -15.85 54.23
CA ILE A 82 -12.74 -15.97 52.97
C ILE A 82 -13.24 -14.61 52.49
N LEU A 83 -13.68 -13.73 53.40
CA LEU A 83 -14.12 -12.38 53.09
C LEU A 83 -12.97 -11.52 52.56
N ILE A 84 -11.78 -11.59 53.15
CA ILE A 84 -10.58 -10.90 52.66
C ILE A 84 -10.23 -11.41 51.25
N VAL A 85 -10.27 -12.72 51.03
CA VAL A 85 -10.00 -13.33 49.72
C VAL A 85 -11.03 -12.86 48.68
N LEU A 86 -12.33 -12.98 48.97
CA LEU A 86 -13.40 -12.53 48.08
C LEU A 86 -13.35 -11.02 47.82
N GLY A 87 -13.13 -10.22 48.86
CA GLY A 87 -12.99 -8.77 48.75
C GLY A 87 -11.81 -8.38 47.87
N SER A 88 -10.64 -9.00 48.07
CA SER A 88 -9.46 -8.77 47.24
C SER A 88 -9.68 -9.19 45.78
N ALA A 89 -10.38 -10.31 45.55
CA ALA A 89 -10.72 -10.77 44.21
C ALA A 89 -11.71 -9.83 43.50
N LEU A 90 -12.70 -9.30 44.21
CA LEU A 90 -13.67 -8.34 43.68
C LEU A 90 -13.01 -6.99 43.37
N VAL A 91 -12.16 -6.47 44.26
CA VAL A 91 -11.41 -5.23 44.02
C VAL A 91 -10.49 -5.40 42.81
N ARG A 92 -9.77 -6.53 42.73
CA ARG A 92 -8.91 -6.83 41.58
C ARG A 92 -9.73 -6.96 40.29
N GLY A 93 -10.83 -7.71 40.31
CA GLY A 93 -11.72 -7.88 39.16
C GLY A 93 -12.33 -6.56 38.69
N GLY A 94 -12.80 -5.73 39.63
CA GLY A 94 -13.30 -4.38 39.34
C GLY A 94 -12.22 -3.48 38.75
N TRP A 95 -11.00 -3.51 39.29
CA TRP A 95 -9.86 -2.76 38.76
C TRP A 95 -9.45 -3.21 37.36
N GLU A 96 -9.43 -4.52 37.09
CA GLU A 96 -9.14 -5.07 35.75
C GLU A 96 -10.21 -4.67 34.72
N ILE A 97 -11.49 -4.74 35.09
CA ILE A 97 -12.59 -4.31 34.23
C ILE A 97 -12.54 -2.80 33.99
N TRP A 98 -12.37 -2.01 35.05
CA TRP A 98 -12.28 -0.55 34.96
C TRP A 98 -11.07 -0.11 34.14
N SER A 99 -9.90 -0.70 34.36
CA SER A 99 -8.69 -0.38 33.58
C SER A 99 -8.86 -0.72 32.09
N ARG A 100 -9.55 -1.83 31.76
CA ARG A 100 -9.89 -2.15 30.36
C ARG A 100 -10.87 -1.16 29.74
N ILE A 101 -11.87 -0.69 30.49
CA ILE A 101 -12.84 0.30 30.01
C ILE A 101 -12.18 1.67 29.89
N ALA A 102 -11.40 2.08 30.88
CA ALA A 102 -10.68 3.36 30.92
C ALA A 102 -9.69 3.48 29.76
N ARG A 103 -8.99 2.40 29.40
CA ARG A 103 -8.11 2.34 28.21
C ARG A 103 -8.86 2.51 26.88
N ARG A 104 -10.18 2.29 26.85
CA ARG A 104 -11.03 2.45 25.65
C ARG A 104 -11.66 3.82 25.54
N LEU A 105 -11.64 4.61 26.60
CA LEU A 105 -12.18 5.97 26.60
C LEU A 105 -11.12 6.91 26.02
N PRO A 106 -11.45 7.70 24.98
CA PRO A 106 -10.51 8.63 24.39
C PRO A 106 -10.09 9.65 25.44
N GLN A 107 -8.78 9.88 25.55
CA GLN A 107 -8.26 10.96 26.39
C GLN A 107 -8.48 12.30 25.68
N PRO A 108 -8.65 13.40 26.44
CA PRO A 108 -8.66 14.72 25.85
C PRO A 108 -7.33 14.98 25.10
N GLY A 109 -7.41 15.25 23.80
CA GLY A 109 -6.23 15.44 22.95
C GLY A 109 -5.70 14.17 22.29
N ASP A 110 -6.39 13.04 22.39
CA ASP A 110 -6.02 11.81 21.65
C ASP A 110 -6.06 12.05 20.13
N PRO A 111 -4.92 11.90 19.41
CA PRO A 111 -4.83 12.10 17.97
C PRO A 111 -5.73 11.14 17.20
N VAL A 112 -5.82 9.88 17.64
CA VAL A 112 -6.61 8.84 16.98
C VAL A 112 -8.09 9.18 17.07
N ALA A 113 -8.55 9.65 18.24
CA ALA A 113 -9.93 10.09 18.43
C ALA A 113 -10.28 11.29 17.53
N ALA A 114 -9.36 12.25 17.40
CA ALA A 114 -9.56 13.44 16.60
C ALA A 114 -9.64 13.14 15.09
N LEU A 115 -8.86 12.17 14.61
CA LEU A 115 -8.84 11.76 13.20
C LEU A 115 -9.95 10.76 12.85
N ALA A 116 -10.41 9.96 13.82
CA ALA A 116 -11.52 9.03 13.64
C ALA A 116 -12.89 9.73 13.48
N ASP A 117 -13.05 10.94 14.03
CA ASP A 117 -14.25 11.76 13.86
C ASP A 117 -14.29 12.44 12.47
N ASN A 118 -14.52 11.63 11.45
CA ASN A 118 -14.43 12.03 10.06
C ASN A 118 -15.54 11.41 9.21
N ALA A 119 -16.66 12.13 9.08
CA ALA A 119 -17.78 11.73 8.24
C ALA A 119 -17.43 11.59 6.75
N GLY A 120 -16.32 12.20 6.29
CA GLY A 120 -15.84 12.07 4.92
C GLY A 120 -15.39 10.65 4.57
N LEU A 121 -15.02 9.83 5.57
CA LEU A 121 -14.56 8.45 5.35
C LEU A 121 -15.67 7.53 4.86
N THR A 122 -16.95 7.89 5.06
CA THR A 122 -18.10 7.09 4.59
C THR A 122 -18.04 6.82 3.09
N ALA A 123 -17.51 7.77 2.30
CA ALA A 123 -17.36 7.63 0.84
C ALA A 123 -16.30 6.58 0.42
N LEU A 124 -15.47 6.12 1.36
CA LEU A 124 -14.42 5.10 1.17
C LEU A 124 -14.79 3.76 1.82
N GLN A 125 -15.93 3.67 2.51
CA GLN A 125 -16.39 2.45 3.16
C GLN A 125 -16.95 1.45 2.12
N PRO A 126 -17.17 0.17 2.49
CA PRO A 126 -17.54 -0.88 1.53
C PRO A 126 -18.79 -0.55 0.71
N GLU A 127 -19.88 -0.10 1.34
CA GLU A 127 -21.16 0.16 0.66
C GLU A 127 -21.07 1.28 -0.39
N ALA A 128 -20.41 2.38 -0.04
CA ALA A 128 -20.21 3.51 -0.94
C ALA A 128 -19.25 3.14 -2.10
N THR A 129 -18.20 2.39 -1.80
CA THR A 129 -17.21 1.94 -2.80
C THR A 129 -17.84 0.91 -3.75
N ALA A 130 -18.65 -0.02 -3.24
CA ALA A 130 -19.41 -0.99 -4.04
C ALA A 130 -20.39 -0.29 -5.01
N SER A 131 -21.11 0.73 -4.52
CA SER A 131 -22.01 1.54 -5.35
C SER A 131 -21.24 2.27 -6.47
N LYS A 132 -20.05 2.79 -6.16
CA LYS A 132 -19.16 3.38 -7.17
C LYS A 132 -18.64 2.34 -8.16
N ALA A 133 -18.26 1.14 -7.70
CA ALA A 133 -17.79 0.07 -8.58
C ALA A 133 -18.84 -0.30 -9.63
N ILE A 134 -20.11 -0.41 -9.24
CA ILE A 134 -21.24 -0.64 -10.14
C ILE A 134 -21.44 0.52 -11.13
N ALA A 135 -21.31 1.76 -10.66
CA ALA A 135 -21.42 2.94 -11.53
C ALA A 135 -20.28 3.05 -12.55
N LEU A 136 -19.07 2.60 -12.17
CA LEU A 136 -17.86 2.72 -12.97
C LEU A 136 -17.64 1.53 -13.93
N GLN A 137 -18.25 0.37 -13.68
CA GLN A 137 -18.06 -0.85 -14.46
C GLN A 137 -19.41 -1.29 -15.07
N ARG A 138 -19.51 -1.23 -16.40
CA ARG A 138 -20.72 -1.60 -17.14
C ARG A 138 -21.04 -3.09 -16.98
N SER A 139 -20.03 -3.94 -16.81
CA SER A 139 -20.15 -5.37 -16.54
C SER A 139 -20.91 -5.67 -15.24
N LEU A 140 -20.88 -4.74 -14.27
CA LEU A 140 -21.54 -4.85 -12.98
C LEU A 140 -22.91 -4.15 -12.92
N ALA A 141 -23.40 -3.58 -14.03
CA ALA A 141 -24.62 -2.75 -14.03
C ALA A 141 -25.90 -3.46 -13.55
N LYS A 142 -25.92 -4.80 -13.54
CA LYS A 142 -27.04 -5.62 -13.04
C LYS A 142 -26.84 -6.12 -11.61
N SER A 143 -25.66 -5.91 -11.03
CA SER A 143 -25.32 -6.36 -9.68
C SER A 143 -25.84 -5.36 -8.65
N ARG A 144 -26.07 -5.83 -7.41
CA ARG A 144 -26.36 -4.95 -6.27
C ARG A 144 -25.11 -4.81 -5.41
N PRO A 145 -24.93 -3.70 -4.67
CA PRO A 145 -23.74 -3.49 -3.84
C PRO A 145 -23.47 -4.62 -2.84
N GLU A 146 -24.53 -5.23 -2.30
CA GLU A 146 -24.49 -6.36 -1.36
C GLU A 146 -24.05 -7.69 -1.99
N ASP A 147 -24.11 -7.81 -3.32
CA ASP A 147 -23.74 -9.02 -4.05
C ASP A 147 -22.24 -9.03 -4.43
N LEU A 148 -21.53 -7.92 -4.23
CA LEU A 148 -20.12 -7.79 -4.61
C LEU A 148 -19.19 -8.24 -3.48
N GLU A 149 -18.21 -9.06 -3.84
CA GLU A 149 -17.12 -9.43 -2.92
C GLU A 149 -16.24 -8.21 -2.61
N PRO A 150 -15.64 -8.12 -1.42
CA PRO A 150 -14.79 -6.99 -1.03
C PRO A 150 -13.61 -6.70 -1.98
N ASP A 151 -13.18 -7.69 -2.76
CA ASP A 151 -12.10 -7.50 -3.74
C ASP A 151 -12.59 -6.85 -5.04
N ASP A 152 -13.89 -6.97 -5.36
CA ASP A 152 -14.49 -6.47 -6.60
C ASP A 152 -15.00 -5.03 -6.47
N ILE A 153 -14.91 -4.43 -5.27
CA ILE A 153 -15.39 -3.07 -5.00
C ILE A 153 -14.29 -2.01 -5.11
N GLY A 154 -13.03 -2.38 -4.87
CA GLY A 154 -11.90 -1.44 -4.94
C GLY A 154 -10.62 -1.97 -4.33
N LEU A 155 -9.59 -1.13 -4.28
CA LEU A 155 -8.31 -1.45 -3.66
C LEU A 155 -8.35 -1.16 -2.16
N VAL A 156 -8.10 -2.17 -1.33
CA VAL A 156 -8.06 -2.01 0.14
C VAL A 156 -6.96 -1.04 0.54
N LEU A 157 -7.30 -0.02 1.34
CA LEU A 157 -6.34 0.92 1.93
C LEU A 157 -5.94 0.48 3.35
N GLY A 158 -6.92 0.10 4.17
CA GLY A 158 -6.73 -0.32 5.56
C GLY A 158 -7.97 -0.05 6.42
N ASP A 159 -7.90 -0.39 7.70
CA ASP A 159 -8.99 -0.18 8.66
C ASP A 159 -8.77 1.10 9.46
N VAL A 160 -9.81 1.92 9.65
CA VAL A 160 -9.67 3.16 10.46
C VAL A 160 -9.20 2.82 11.87
N LEU A 161 -8.17 3.50 12.36
CA LEU A 161 -7.75 3.36 13.76
C LEU A 161 -8.72 4.12 14.68
N LEU A 162 -9.22 3.43 15.70
CA LEU A 162 -10.09 3.96 16.73
C LEU A 162 -9.38 3.96 18.09
N PRO A 163 -9.80 4.83 19.03
CA PRO A 163 -9.20 4.89 20.37
C PRO A 163 -9.18 3.54 21.09
N GLY A 164 -8.07 3.28 21.77
CA GLY A 164 -7.79 2.04 22.49
C GLY A 164 -7.39 0.87 21.58
N ASP A 165 -6.62 1.15 20.51
CA ASP A 165 -6.10 0.18 19.53
C ASP A 165 -7.18 -0.68 18.86
N ARG A 166 -8.35 -0.08 18.60
CA ARG A 166 -9.47 -0.77 17.94
C ARG A 166 -9.45 -0.48 16.44
N SER A 167 -9.86 -1.47 15.65
CA SER A 167 -10.11 -1.29 14.23
C SER A 167 -11.56 -0.86 13.99
N GLY A 168 -11.73 0.18 13.18
CA GLY A 168 -12.99 0.66 12.63
C GLY A 168 -13.27 0.05 11.25
N PRO A 169 -14.09 0.73 10.42
CA PRO A 169 -14.43 0.22 9.09
C PRO A 169 -13.20 0.18 8.16
N THR A 170 -13.19 -0.81 7.25
CA THR A 170 -12.21 -0.89 6.15
C THR A 170 -12.49 0.19 5.11
N LEU A 171 -11.43 0.86 4.67
CA LEU A 171 -11.46 1.88 3.62
C LEU A 171 -10.89 1.34 2.32
N PHE A 172 -11.47 1.78 1.21
CA PHE A 172 -11.11 1.39 -0.15
C PHE A 172 -10.82 2.61 -1.02
N ALA A 173 -9.88 2.46 -1.94
CA ALA A 173 -9.76 3.30 -3.11
C ALA A 173 -10.65 2.69 -4.21
N SER A 174 -11.56 3.49 -4.76
CA SER A 174 -12.42 3.05 -5.86
C SER A 174 -11.61 2.87 -7.15
N PHE A 175 -12.14 2.15 -8.15
CA PHE A 175 -11.42 1.93 -9.42
C PHE A 175 -11.33 3.18 -10.32
N GLU A 176 -11.41 4.38 -9.79
CA GLU A 176 -11.02 5.63 -10.44
C GLU A 176 -9.92 6.37 -9.66
N ASP A 177 -9.63 5.91 -8.44
CA ASP A 177 -8.71 6.55 -7.52
C ASP A 177 -7.26 6.14 -7.80
N THR A 178 -6.38 7.13 -7.93
CA THR A 178 -4.95 6.91 -8.08
C THR A 178 -4.27 6.90 -6.72
N VAL A 179 -3.32 5.98 -6.52
CA VAL A 179 -2.67 5.77 -5.23
C VAL A 179 -1.18 6.09 -5.33
N VAL A 180 -0.69 6.89 -4.39
CA VAL A 180 0.74 7.06 -4.11
C VAL A 180 1.00 6.67 -2.66
N ALA A 181 1.94 5.76 -2.44
CA ALA A 181 2.33 5.32 -1.11
C ALA A 181 3.80 5.65 -0.84
N PHE A 182 4.08 6.30 0.29
CA PHE A 182 5.41 6.49 0.83
C PHE A 182 5.62 5.55 1.99
N MET A 183 6.50 4.56 1.83
CA MET A 183 6.67 3.48 2.78
C MET A 183 8.15 3.09 2.88
N ALA A 184 8.76 3.35 4.04
CA ALA A 184 10.17 3.09 4.27
C ALA A 184 10.52 1.59 4.14
N PRO A 185 11.80 1.22 3.98
CA PRO A 185 12.21 -0.18 4.01
C PRO A 185 11.69 -0.91 5.26
N ARG A 186 11.23 -2.16 5.09
CA ARG A 186 10.66 -3.02 6.16
C ARG A 186 9.37 -2.49 6.82
N SER A 187 8.70 -1.49 6.26
CA SER A 187 7.39 -1.00 6.73
C SER A 187 6.18 -1.88 6.31
N GLY A 188 6.43 -2.95 5.55
CA GLY A 188 5.39 -3.89 5.10
C GLY A 188 4.78 -3.58 3.73
N LYS A 189 5.31 -2.61 2.96
CA LYS A 189 4.78 -2.18 1.65
C LYS A 189 4.27 -3.30 0.73
N THR A 190 5.09 -4.31 0.47
CA THR A 190 4.71 -5.42 -0.41
C THR A 190 3.63 -6.29 0.23
N THR A 191 3.73 -6.51 1.55
CA THR A 191 2.79 -7.36 2.29
C THR A 191 1.42 -6.73 2.51
N THR A 192 1.34 -5.40 2.59
CA THR A 192 0.12 -4.66 2.93
C THR A 192 -0.49 -3.91 1.75
N GLN A 193 0.26 -3.66 0.67
CA GLN A 193 -0.20 -2.90 -0.50
C GLN A 193 -0.08 -3.72 -1.77
N SER A 194 1.15 -4.04 -2.22
CA SER A 194 1.36 -4.71 -3.52
C SER A 194 0.61 -6.05 -3.63
N ILE A 195 0.76 -6.94 -2.64
CA ILE A 195 0.11 -8.26 -2.65
C ILE A 195 -1.42 -8.14 -2.62
N PRO A 196 -2.05 -7.41 -1.67
CA PRO A 196 -3.50 -7.24 -1.68
C PRO A 196 -4.03 -6.63 -2.98
N HIS A 197 -3.41 -5.57 -3.50
CA HIS A 197 -3.91 -4.88 -4.70
C HIS A 197 -3.81 -5.72 -5.98
N VAL A 198 -2.73 -6.49 -6.15
CA VAL A 198 -2.60 -7.39 -7.30
C VAL A 198 -3.59 -8.55 -7.19
N LEU A 199 -3.75 -9.13 -6.00
CA LEU A 199 -4.63 -10.28 -5.78
C LEU A 199 -6.12 -9.93 -5.95
N SER A 200 -6.53 -8.75 -5.47
CA SER A 200 -7.93 -8.31 -5.53
C SER A 200 -8.34 -7.71 -6.88
N ALA A 201 -7.39 -7.49 -7.79
CA ALA A 201 -7.66 -6.85 -9.08
C ALA A 201 -8.63 -7.68 -9.95
N PRO A 202 -9.78 -7.12 -10.39
CA PRO A 202 -10.77 -7.86 -11.18
C PRO A 202 -10.37 -8.06 -12.66
N GLY A 203 -9.49 -7.20 -13.18
CA GLY A 203 -9.05 -7.18 -14.57
C GLY A 203 -7.58 -7.56 -14.76
N PRO A 204 -6.91 -7.04 -15.81
CA PRO A 204 -5.49 -7.30 -16.00
C PRO A 204 -4.65 -6.56 -14.96
N VAL A 205 -3.43 -7.05 -14.70
CA VAL A 205 -2.51 -6.43 -13.73
C VAL A 205 -1.09 -6.34 -14.25
N ILE A 206 -0.48 -5.15 -14.15
CA ILE A 206 0.97 -4.98 -14.25
C ILE A 206 1.53 -4.88 -12.83
N ALA A 207 2.51 -5.72 -12.51
CA ALA A 207 3.12 -5.76 -11.19
C ALA A 207 4.65 -5.72 -11.32
N THR A 208 5.29 -4.69 -10.77
CA THR A 208 6.76 -4.58 -10.75
C THR A 208 7.32 -5.03 -9.40
N SER A 209 8.50 -5.67 -9.39
CA SER A 209 9.25 -5.94 -8.15
C SER A 209 10.74 -6.16 -8.42
N ASN A 210 11.59 -5.89 -7.43
CA ASN A 210 13.02 -6.23 -7.47
C ASN A 210 13.35 -7.55 -6.77
N LYS A 211 12.32 -8.27 -6.31
CA LYS A 211 12.42 -9.53 -5.57
C LYS A 211 11.38 -10.51 -6.09
N ALA A 212 11.58 -11.78 -5.76
CA ALA A 212 10.65 -12.85 -6.08
C ALA A 212 9.40 -12.86 -5.17
N ASP A 213 9.37 -12.09 -4.09
CA ASP A 213 8.34 -12.13 -3.04
C ASP A 213 6.91 -11.87 -3.56
N LEU A 214 6.72 -10.89 -4.43
CA LEU A 214 5.42 -10.59 -5.02
C LEU A 214 4.95 -11.74 -5.95
N TRP A 215 5.82 -12.22 -6.83
CA TRP A 215 5.47 -13.31 -7.75
C TRP A 215 5.21 -14.64 -7.01
N SER A 216 6.12 -15.02 -6.11
CA SER A 216 6.02 -16.24 -5.30
C SER A 216 4.74 -16.29 -4.46
N ALA A 217 4.33 -15.13 -3.92
CA ALA A 217 3.14 -15.06 -3.08
C ALA A 217 1.83 -15.26 -3.82
N ILE A 218 1.68 -14.68 -5.03
CA ILE A 218 0.35 -14.52 -5.63
C ILE A 218 0.22 -14.95 -7.08
N ALA A 219 1.30 -15.31 -7.80
CA ALA A 219 1.18 -15.73 -9.19
C ALA A 219 0.22 -16.91 -9.36
N THR A 220 0.43 -17.98 -8.58
CA THR A 220 -0.43 -19.18 -8.63
C THR A 220 -1.81 -18.91 -8.03
N VAL A 221 -1.88 -18.20 -6.89
CA VAL A 221 -3.15 -17.93 -6.20
C VAL A 221 -4.09 -17.11 -7.08
N ARG A 222 -3.56 -16.06 -7.73
CA ARG A 222 -4.34 -15.20 -8.61
C ARG A 222 -4.74 -15.93 -9.89
N ALA A 223 -3.83 -16.65 -10.53
CA ALA A 223 -4.13 -17.42 -11.75
C ALA A 223 -5.26 -18.45 -11.50
N GLN A 224 -5.24 -19.15 -10.36
CA GLN A 224 -6.31 -20.08 -9.97
C GLN A 224 -7.65 -19.37 -9.74
N ARG A 225 -7.63 -18.18 -9.12
CA ARG A 225 -8.83 -17.39 -8.84
C ARG A 225 -9.46 -16.81 -10.10
N THR A 226 -8.66 -16.19 -10.96
CA THR A 226 -9.17 -15.42 -12.10
C THR A 226 -9.27 -16.23 -13.39
N GLY A 227 -8.59 -17.37 -13.46
CA GLY A 227 -8.39 -18.15 -14.68
C GLY A 227 -7.44 -17.48 -15.68
N GLY A 228 -6.76 -16.38 -15.29
CA GLY A 228 -5.83 -15.64 -16.14
C GLY A 228 -4.42 -16.24 -16.17
N ASN A 229 -3.67 -15.92 -17.22
CA ASN A 229 -2.28 -16.34 -17.37
C ASN A 229 -1.32 -15.46 -16.54
N SER A 230 -0.18 -16.04 -16.17
CA SER A 230 0.94 -15.32 -15.53
C SER A 230 2.08 -15.13 -16.53
N TRP A 231 2.29 -13.90 -16.97
CA TRP A 231 3.39 -13.47 -17.83
C TRP A 231 4.54 -12.98 -16.97
N LEU A 232 5.50 -13.87 -16.67
CA LEU A 232 6.69 -13.53 -15.88
C LEU A 232 7.82 -13.03 -16.79
N PHE A 233 8.20 -11.76 -16.67
CA PHE A 233 9.38 -11.18 -17.30
C PHE A 233 10.51 -11.13 -16.26
N ASP A 234 11.44 -12.08 -16.34
CA ASP A 234 12.57 -12.20 -15.40
C ASP A 234 13.91 -12.36 -16.14
N PRO A 235 14.38 -11.31 -16.85
CA PRO A 235 15.58 -11.36 -17.66
C PRO A 235 16.88 -11.42 -16.84
N GLN A 236 16.81 -11.46 -15.50
CA GLN A 236 17.98 -11.49 -14.62
C GLN A 236 17.95 -12.62 -13.60
N HIS A 237 17.08 -13.61 -13.84
CA HIS A 237 16.97 -14.83 -13.04
C HIS A 237 16.77 -14.54 -11.53
N ILE A 238 15.89 -13.60 -11.19
CA ILE A 238 15.48 -13.34 -9.79
C ILE A 238 14.74 -14.55 -9.21
N THR A 239 13.90 -15.18 -10.03
CA THR A 239 13.11 -16.38 -9.70
C THR A 239 13.69 -17.66 -10.29
N TYR A 240 14.72 -17.53 -11.14
CA TYR A 240 15.33 -18.63 -11.91
C TYR A 240 14.34 -19.46 -12.74
N GLN A 241 13.14 -18.93 -13.01
CA GLN A 241 12.18 -19.59 -13.91
C GLN A 241 12.66 -19.48 -15.36
N PRO A 242 12.40 -20.50 -16.19
CA PRO A 242 12.74 -20.43 -17.60
C PRO A 242 11.89 -19.38 -18.32
N GLN A 243 12.46 -18.77 -19.36
CA GLN A 243 11.71 -17.95 -20.29
C GLN A 243 10.59 -18.78 -20.94
N SER A 244 9.36 -18.26 -20.91
CA SER A 244 8.17 -18.92 -21.46
C SER A 244 7.45 -18.11 -22.54
N TRP A 245 7.92 -16.89 -22.82
CA TRP A 245 7.36 -15.97 -23.81
C TRP A 245 8.41 -14.91 -24.20
N TRP A 246 8.13 -14.13 -25.23
CA TRP A 246 8.92 -12.95 -25.58
C TRP A 246 8.00 -11.81 -26.02
N TRP A 247 8.49 -10.58 -25.97
CA TRP A 247 7.77 -9.39 -26.43
C TRP A 247 8.51 -8.76 -27.59
N ASN A 248 7.80 -8.18 -28.55
CA ASN A 248 8.43 -7.39 -29.61
C ASN A 248 8.27 -5.90 -29.32
N PRO A 249 9.31 -5.19 -28.84
CA PRO A 249 9.21 -3.74 -28.57
C PRO A 249 9.05 -2.91 -29.83
N LEU A 250 9.40 -3.47 -30.99
CA LEU A 250 9.30 -2.82 -32.30
C LEU A 250 7.91 -3.01 -32.92
N ALA A 251 7.06 -3.87 -32.35
CA ALA A 251 5.71 -4.08 -32.86
C ALA A 251 4.85 -2.84 -32.66
N GLY A 252 4.27 -2.33 -33.75
CA GLY A 252 3.40 -1.15 -33.73
C GLY A 252 4.13 0.20 -33.78
N LEU A 253 5.47 0.23 -33.87
CA LEU A 253 6.21 1.46 -34.14
C LEU A 253 5.98 1.90 -35.59
N THR A 254 4.97 2.73 -35.81
CA THR A 254 4.58 3.21 -37.14
C THR A 254 4.87 4.69 -37.35
N THR A 255 5.10 5.43 -36.27
CA THR A 255 5.39 6.86 -36.31
C THR A 255 6.74 7.19 -35.65
N VAL A 256 7.27 8.37 -35.96
CA VAL A 256 8.46 8.92 -35.29
C VAL A 256 8.18 9.12 -33.79
N GLU A 257 6.97 9.51 -33.42
CA GLU A 257 6.57 9.72 -32.02
C GLU A 257 6.62 8.42 -31.21
N ASP A 258 6.11 7.31 -31.77
CA ASP A 258 6.18 5.99 -31.12
C ASP A 258 7.63 5.55 -30.87
N ALA A 259 8.49 5.73 -31.89
CA ALA A 259 9.91 5.39 -31.80
C ALA A 259 10.67 6.29 -30.82
N HIS A 260 10.35 7.58 -30.81
CA HIS A 260 10.95 8.55 -29.89
C HIS A 260 10.55 8.27 -28.44
N ARG A 261 9.31 7.85 -28.19
CA ARG A 261 8.84 7.43 -26.86
C ARG A 261 9.54 6.16 -26.39
N LEU A 262 9.69 5.15 -27.26
CA LEU A 262 10.48 3.96 -26.94
C LEU A 262 11.92 4.33 -26.57
N ALA A 263 12.57 5.17 -27.39
CA ALA A 263 13.93 5.65 -27.14
C ALA A 263 14.07 6.42 -25.82
N GLY A 264 13.05 7.20 -25.45
CA GLY A 264 13.03 7.94 -24.18
C GLY A 264 13.20 7.04 -22.96
N HIS A 265 12.58 5.85 -22.96
CA HIS A 265 12.73 4.88 -21.86
C HIS A 265 14.17 4.37 -21.68
N PHE A 266 14.94 4.28 -22.77
CA PHE A 266 16.35 3.88 -22.71
C PHE A 266 17.21 5.01 -22.13
N VAL A 267 17.06 6.23 -22.66
CA VAL A 267 17.90 7.37 -22.25
C VAL A 267 17.62 7.81 -20.82
N LEU A 268 16.38 7.71 -20.33
CA LEU A 268 16.03 8.06 -18.95
C LEU A 268 16.78 7.22 -17.89
N THR A 269 17.30 6.04 -18.25
CA THR A 269 18.03 5.19 -17.30
C THR A 269 19.50 5.55 -17.12
N VAL A 270 20.06 6.36 -18.03
CA VAL A 270 21.44 6.84 -17.97
C VAL A 270 21.55 8.31 -17.60
N ASP A 271 20.43 9.04 -17.60
CA ASP A 271 20.37 10.43 -17.17
C ASP A 271 20.60 10.53 -15.66
N ASP A 272 21.79 10.98 -15.28
CA ASP A 272 22.11 11.33 -13.90
C ASP A 272 21.52 12.72 -13.62
N GLY A 273 20.42 12.82 -12.87
CA GLY A 273 19.77 14.11 -12.57
C GLY A 273 20.65 15.18 -11.88
N GLN A 274 21.88 14.84 -11.50
CA GLN A 274 22.90 15.75 -10.96
C GLN A 274 23.87 16.30 -12.02
N LYS A 275 23.98 15.66 -13.19
CA LYS A 275 24.81 16.09 -14.32
C LYS A 275 23.93 16.20 -15.54
N LYS A 276 23.73 17.42 -16.04
CA LYS A 276 23.04 17.65 -17.32
C LYS A 276 23.79 16.89 -18.42
N ASP A 277 23.30 15.71 -18.81
CA ASP A 277 23.94 14.92 -19.86
C ASP A 277 23.82 15.70 -21.17
N LEU A 278 24.96 16.18 -21.66
CA LEU A 278 25.04 17.01 -22.86
C LEU A 278 24.49 16.26 -24.08
N TRP A 279 24.56 14.93 -24.08
CA TRP A 279 24.29 14.09 -25.23
C TRP A 279 22.98 13.29 -25.14
N GLY A 280 22.27 13.34 -24.01
CA GLY A 280 21.03 12.59 -23.79
C GLY A 280 19.99 12.76 -24.91
N PRO A 281 19.57 14.00 -25.25
CA PRO A 281 18.60 14.22 -26.33
C PRO A 281 19.07 13.70 -27.69
N ALA A 282 20.35 13.90 -28.03
CA ALA A 282 20.90 13.42 -29.30
C ALA A 282 21.01 11.88 -29.35
N ALA A 283 21.30 11.23 -28.22
CA ALA A 283 21.28 9.78 -28.09
C ALA A 283 19.86 9.21 -28.22
N GLN A 284 18.85 9.92 -27.71
CA GLN A 284 17.44 9.55 -27.89
C GLN A 284 17.03 9.63 -29.36
N ASP A 285 17.42 10.69 -30.07
CA ASP A 285 17.15 10.84 -31.50
C ASP A 285 17.85 9.76 -32.33
N LEU A 286 19.09 9.40 -31.99
CA LEU A 286 19.80 8.28 -32.61
C LEU A 286 19.04 6.95 -32.40
N LEU A 287 18.68 6.62 -31.16
CA LEU A 287 17.93 5.39 -30.85
C LEU A 287 16.56 5.38 -31.53
N CYS A 288 15.86 6.52 -31.58
CA CYS A 288 14.60 6.69 -32.30
C CYS A 288 14.75 6.29 -33.78
N ALA A 289 15.77 6.84 -34.46
CA ALA A 289 16.04 6.54 -35.85
C ALA A 289 16.33 5.04 -36.07
N LEU A 290 17.16 4.44 -35.20
CA LEU A 290 17.53 3.02 -35.31
C LEU A 290 16.35 2.07 -35.02
N PHE A 291 15.53 2.37 -34.00
CA PHE A 291 14.33 1.59 -33.69
C PHE A 291 13.31 1.66 -34.83
N LEU A 292 13.09 2.85 -35.38
CA LEU A 292 12.17 3.03 -36.50
C LEU A 292 12.67 2.31 -37.76
N ALA A 293 13.98 2.38 -38.06
CA ALA A 293 14.60 1.64 -39.15
C ALA A 293 14.40 0.13 -39.00
N ALA A 294 14.58 -0.41 -37.79
CA ALA A 294 14.37 -1.82 -37.51
C ALA A 294 12.90 -2.23 -37.64
N ALA A 295 11.98 -1.47 -37.04
CA ALA A 295 10.54 -1.75 -37.05
C ALA A 295 9.97 -1.80 -38.49
N THR A 296 10.33 -0.82 -39.32
CA THR A 296 9.84 -0.66 -40.70
C THR A 296 10.41 -1.69 -41.68
N SER A 297 11.55 -2.30 -41.35
CA SER A 297 12.24 -3.28 -42.21
C SER A 297 12.11 -4.73 -41.72
N GLY A 298 11.29 -4.96 -40.68
CA GLY A 298 11.11 -6.28 -40.07
C GLY A 298 12.36 -6.81 -39.35
N ARG A 299 13.29 -5.93 -38.95
CA ARG A 299 14.49 -6.31 -38.19
C ARG A 299 14.23 -6.25 -36.69
N SER A 300 15.05 -6.96 -35.94
CA SER A 300 14.95 -7.06 -34.48
C SER A 300 15.93 -6.12 -33.78
N LEU A 301 15.78 -5.97 -32.46
CA LEU A 301 16.73 -5.22 -31.62
C LEU A 301 18.17 -5.75 -31.67
N HIS A 302 18.38 -6.99 -32.12
CA HIS A 302 19.72 -7.50 -32.42
C HIS A 302 20.44 -6.66 -33.49
N HIS A 303 19.73 -6.25 -34.55
CA HIS A 303 20.31 -5.42 -35.60
C HIS A 303 20.58 -4.00 -35.10
N VAL A 304 19.74 -3.49 -34.20
CA VAL A 304 19.95 -2.19 -33.56
C VAL A 304 21.22 -2.19 -32.72
N ALA A 305 21.46 -3.26 -31.95
CA ALA A 305 22.71 -3.42 -31.20
C ALA A 305 23.94 -3.40 -32.12
N GLN A 306 23.87 -4.09 -33.27
CA GLN A 306 24.95 -4.08 -34.27
C GLN A 306 25.18 -2.68 -34.87
N TRP A 307 24.10 -1.97 -35.24
CA TRP A 307 24.21 -0.62 -35.80
C TRP A 307 24.78 0.40 -34.79
N LEU A 308 24.56 0.20 -33.49
CA LEU A 308 25.16 1.03 -32.45
C LEU A 308 26.67 0.81 -32.31
N ASP A 309 27.18 -0.37 -32.64
CA ASP A 309 28.61 -0.70 -32.60
C ASP A 309 29.34 -0.31 -33.90
N GLU A 310 28.59 -0.10 -35.00
CA GLU A 310 29.14 0.25 -36.31
C GLU A 310 28.57 1.58 -36.86
N PRO A 311 29.00 2.76 -36.34
CA PRO A 311 28.45 4.07 -36.72
C PRO A 311 28.56 4.45 -38.20
N ALA A 312 29.43 3.77 -38.95
CA ALA A 312 29.68 4.05 -40.37
C ALA A 312 28.72 3.31 -41.32
N VAL A 313 27.91 2.37 -40.81
CA VAL A 313 27.01 1.57 -41.64
C VAL A 313 25.83 2.43 -42.13
N PRO A 314 25.62 2.56 -43.45
CA PRO A 314 24.54 3.39 -44.01
C PRO A 314 23.18 2.69 -43.98
N THR A 315 23.13 1.37 -43.70
CA THR A 315 21.91 0.55 -43.79
C THR A 315 20.70 1.15 -43.06
N PRO A 316 20.79 1.66 -41.82
CA PRO A 316 19.62 2.25 -41.16
C PRO A 316 19.08 3.49 -41.89
N ILE A 317 19.94 4.29 -42.51
CA ILE A 317 19.55 5.46 -43.32
C ILE A 317 18.79 4.99 -44.55
N GLU A 318 19.31 3.99 -45.27
CA GLU A 318 18.67 3.43 -46.47
C GLU A 318 17.30 2.84 -46.15
N LEU A 319 17.18 2.11 -45.03
CA LEU A 319 15.91 1.53 -44.57
C LEU A 319 14.88 2.62 -44.23
N LEU A 320 15.29 3.69 -43.55
CA LEU A 320 14.40 4.83 -43.28
C LEU A 320 13.96 5.54 -44.57
N GLN A 321 14.85 5.70 -45.56
CA GLN A 321 14.50 6.27 -46.87
C GLN A 321 13.49 5.41 -47.62
N GLN A 322 13.70 4.08 -47.63
CA GLN A 322 12.77 3.12 -48.25
C GLN A 322 11.40 3.14 -47.58
N ALA A 323 11.35 3.33 -46.26
CA ALA A 323 10.12 3.46 -45.49
C ALA A 323 9.47 4.86 -45.57
N GLY A 324 10.07 5.82 -46.30
CA GLY A 324 9.53 7.16 -46.50
C GLY A 324 9.90 8.19 -45.42
N PHE A 325 10.70 7.83 -44.42
CA PHE A 325 11.13 8.73 -43.33
C PHE A 325 12.35 9.58 -43.71
N GLN A 326 12.23 10.36 -44.79
CA GLN A 326 13.34 11.12 -45.40
C GLN A 326 14.01 12.10 -44.43
N LEU A 327 13.24 12.83 -43.61
CA LEU A 327 13.78 13.77 -42.64
C LEU A 327 14.56 13.07 -41.51
N MET A 328 14.06 11.92 -41.03
CA MET A 328 14.74 11.13 -40.02
C MET A 328 16.03 10.52 -40.58
N ALA A 329 16.00 10.00 -41.81
CA ALA A 329 17.17 9.50 -42.51
C ALA A 329 18.23 10.61 -42.68
N SER A 330 17.81 11.82 -43.06
CA SER A 330 18.70 12.99 -43.16
C SER A 330 19.30 13.37 -41.80
N SER A 331 18.50 13.34 -40.72
CA SER A 331 18.98 13.59 -39.36
C SER A 331 20.04 12.57 -38.94
N LEU A 332 19.76 11.28 -39.09
CA LEU A 332 20.70 10.20 -38.78
C LEU A 332 21.99 10.31 -39.60
N LYS A 333 21.88 10.65 -40.90
CA LYS A 333 23.03 10.92 -41.76
C LYS A 333 23.85 12.11 -41.26
N GLY A 334 23.20 13.16 -40.76
CA GLY A 334 23.87 14.30 -40.12
C GLY A 334 24.66 13.86 -38.88
N THR A 335 24.06 13.05 -38.01
CA THR A 335 24.73 12.51 -36.82
C THR A 335 25.92 11.63 -37.16
N GLN A 336 25.80 10.73 -38.14
CA GLN A 336 26.89 9.84 -38.57
C GLN A 336 28.08 10.59 -39.21
N ASN A 337 27.82 11.67 -39.94
CA ASN A 337 28.84 12.49 -40.61
C ASN A 337 29.31 13.70 -39.79
N GLY A 338 28.80 13.86 -38.56
CA GLY A 338 29.20 14.93 -37.66
C GLY A 338 30.67 14.84 -37.24
N ALA A 339 31.14 15.86 -36.50
CA ALA A 339 32.48 15.84 -35.92
C ALA A 339 32.70 14.57 -35.09
N VAL A 340 33.88 13.96 -35.22
CA VAL A 340 34.19 12.63 -34.66
C VAL A 340 33.94 12.58 -33.15
N GLU A 341 34.39 13.59 -32.40
CA GLU A 341 34.24 13.67 -30.95
C GLU A 341 32.76 13.75 -30.53
N THR A 342 31.97 14.55 -31.25
CA THR A 342 30.53 14.71 -31.02
C THR A 342 29.78 13.42 -31.34
N ARG A 343 30.04 12.84 -32.51
CA ARG A 343 29.43 11.57 -32.94
C ARG A 343 29.73 10.46 -31.95
N ASP A 344 30.99 10.30 -31.59
CA ASP A 344 31.41 9.24 -30.68
C ASP A 344 30.81 9.44 -29.29
N GLY A 345 30.70 10.69 -28.81
CA GLY A 345 29.96 11.04 -27.59
C GLY A 345 28.49 10.59 -27.62
N ILE A 346 27.77 10.92 -28.69
CA ILE A 346 26.35 10.53 -28.87
C ILE A 346 26.20 9.00 -28.89
N TYR A 347 27.03 8.31 -29.67
CA TYR A 347 26.98 6.84 -29.76
C TYR A 347 27.36 6.16 -28.43
N GLN A 348 28.30 6.72 -27.65
CA GLN A 348 28.61 6.19 -26.32
C GLN A 348 27.43 6.32 -25.36
N THR A 349 26.76 7.48 -25.32
CA THR A 349 25.55 7.65 -24.50
C THR A 349 24.44 6.69 -24.94
N ALA A 350 24.21 6.55 -26.26
CA ALA A 350 23.22 5.61 -26.80
C ALA A 350 23.54 4.14 -26.46
N ARG A 351 24.80 3.70 -26.57
CA ARG A 351 25.24 2.35 -26.18
C ARG A 351 25.07 2.11 -24.68
N THR A 352 25.34 3.12 -23.85
CA THR A 352 25.16 3.03 -22.40
C THR A 352 23.67 2.89 -22.06
N ALA A 353 22.81 3.67 -22.71
CA ALA A 353 21.35 3.58 -22.58
C ALA A 353 20.83 2.20 -23.03
N ALA A 354 21.33 1.70 -24.16
CA ALA A 354 20.96 0.43 -24.76
C ALA A 354 21.75 -0.78 -24.25
N LYS A 355 22.39 -0.71 -23.07
CA LYS A 355 23.21 -1.79 -22.51
C LYS A 355 22.48 -3.14 -22.42
N ALA A 356 21.15 -3.10 -22.26
CA ALA A 356 20.25 -4.26 -22.29
C ALA A 356 20.40 -5.10 -23.56
N LEU A 357 20.69 -4.46 -24.69
CA LEU A 357 20.74 -5.10 -26.00
C LEU A 357 22.06 -5.88 -26.24
N ARG A 358 23.06 -5.68 -25.38
CA ARG A 358 24.35 -6.40 -25.44
C ARG A 358 24.38 -7.65 -24.57
N ASP A 359 23.39 -7.81 -23.71
CA ASP A 359 23.22 -8.99 -22.88
C ASP A 359 22.29 -9.97 -23.59
N GLN A 360 22.81 -11.15 -23.95
CA GLN A 360 22.03 -12.16 -24.69
C GLN A 360 20.86 -12.71 -23.87
N GLU A 361 20.99 -12.81 -22.55
CA GLU A 361 19.92 -13.29 -21.67
C GLU A 361 18.77 -12.28 -21.67
N ILE A 362 19.07 -10.98 -21.61
CA ILE A 362 18.06 -9.92 -21.66
C ILE A 362 17.47 -9.79 -23.07
N LEU A 363 18.31 -9.79 -24.11
CA LEU A 363 17.90 -9.60 -25.50
C LEU A 363 16.96 -10.72 -25.98
N ALA A 364 17.10 -11.95 -25.47
CA ALA A 364 16.24 -13.09 -25.78
C ALA A 364 14.76 -12.85 -25.42
N TRP A 365 14.47 -12.00 -24.44
CA TRP A 365 13.09 -11.63 -24.07
C TRP A 365 12.43 -10.66 -25.04
N VAL A 366 13.23 -9.97 -25.85
CA VAL A 366 12.78 -8.86 -26.72
C VAL A 366 13.12 -9.06 -28.20
N THR A 367 13.50 -10.28 -28.57
CA THR A 367 13.81 -10.67 -29.95
C THR A 367 13.09 -11.95 -30.34
N PRO A 368 12.81 -12.17 -31.64
CA PRO A 368 12.00 -13.30 -32.08
C PRO A 368 12.57 -14.66 -31.66
N ASN A 369 11.75 -15.44 -30.94
CA ASN A 369 12.03 -16.83 -30.61
C ASN A 369 10.90 -17.72 -31.12
N ARG A 370 11.19 -18.58 -32.11
CA ARG A 370 10.19 -19.40 -32.83
C ARG A 370 9.46 -20.42 -31.94
N GLY A 371 10.02 -20.77 -30.79
CA GLY A 371 9.42 -21.73 -29.86
C GLY A 371 8.53 -21.11 -28.78
N LEU A 372 8.48 -19.78 -28.69
CA LEU A 372 7.81 -19.07 -27.59
C LEU A 372 6.67 -18.18 -28.08
N PRO A 373 5.55 -18.10 -27.34
CA PRO A 373 4.47 -17.17 -27.64
C PRO A 373 4.95 -15.72 -27.56
N VAL A 374 4.38 -14.88 -28.43
CA VAL A 374 4.59 -13.42 -28.41
C VAL A 374 3.57 -12.81 -27.44
N PHE A 375 4.01 -11.97 -26.51
CA PHE A 375 3.13 -11.17 -25.67
C PHE A 375 2.46 -10.07 -26.50
N ASP A 376 1.12 -10.02 -26.48
CA ASP A 376 0.33 -8.98 -27.12
C ASP A 376 -0.30 -8.05 -26.07
N PRO A 377 0.17 -6.80 -25.95
CA PRO A 377 -0.38 -5.79 -25.04
C PRO A 377 -1.88 -5.53 -25.26
N HIS A 378 -2.40 -5.67 -26.48
CA HIS A 378 -3.81 -5.44 -26.79
C HIS A 378 -4.73 -6.54 -26.28
N ALA A 379 -4.36 -7.80 -26.53
CA ALA A 379 -5.05 -8.95 -25.95
C ALA A 379 -4.98 -8.91 -24.42
N PHE A 380 -3.81 -8.58 -23.86
CA PHE A 380 -3.62 -8.46 -22.42
C PHE A 380 -4.57 -7.45 -21.77
N ALA A 381 -4.76 -6.27 -22.38
CA ALA A 381 -5.64 -5.22 -21.86
C ALA A 381 -7.12 -5.64 -21.69
N GLY A 382 -7.56 -6.68 -22.42
CA GLY A 382 -8.91 -7.24 -22.29
C GLY A 382 -9.01 -8.52 -21.46
N SER A 383 -7.90 -8.97 -20.88
CA SER A 383 -7.78 -10.25 -20.18
C SER A 383 -7.98 -10.11 -18.66
N ARG A 384 -7.76 -11.21 -17.93
CA ARG A 384 -7.56 -11.21 -16.47
C ARG A 384 -6.14 -11.64 -16.11
N ASP A 385 -5.21 -11.51 -17.04
CA ASP A 385 -3.84 -11.98 -16.91
C ASP A 385 -3.03 -11.06 -15.99
N THR A 386 -1.86 -11.52 -15.56
CA THR A 386 -0.91 -10.73 -14.77
C THR A 386 0.44 -10.70 -15.44
N LEU A 387 0.96 -9.50 -15.64
CA LEU A 387 2.30 -9.23 -16.14
C LEU A 387 3.21 -8.88 -14.96
N TYR A 388 4.07 -9.82 -14.58
CA TYR A 388 5.08 -9.63 -13.54
C TYR A 388 6.39 -9.18 -14.18
N LEU A 389 6.82 -7.96 -13.85
CA LEU A 389 8.03 -7.35 -14.38
C LEU A 389 9.10 -7.28 -13.30
N LEU A 390 10.07 -8.21 -13.36
CA LEU A 390 11.11 -8.34 -12.36
C LEU A 390 12.45 -7.83 -12.87
N SER A 391 13.13 -7.02 -12.05
CA SER A 391 14.49 -6.59 -12.34
C SER A 391 15.20 -6.12 -11.09
N LYS A 392 16.51 -6.40 -11.02
CA LYS A 392 17.38 -5.94 -9.94
C LYS A 392 17.47 -4.41 -10.01
N SER A 393 17.67 -3.75 -8.87
CA SER A 393 17.79 -2.28 -8.84
C SER A 393 18.95 -1.82 -9.74
N LEU A 394 18.74 -0.75 -10.52
CA LEU A 394 19.73 -0.16 -11.46
C LEU A 394 20.25 -1.12 -12.55
N SER A 395 19.41 -2.07 -12.94
CA SER A 395 19.70 -3.09 -13.94
C SER A 395 19.69 -2.59 -15.38
N ALA A 396 20.36 -3.34 -16.26
CA ALA A 396 20.25 -3.23 -17.71
C ALA A 396 18.83 -3.44 -18.27
N ALA A 397 17.98 -4.21 -17.60
CA ALA A 397 16.62 -4.49 -18.06
C ALA A 397 15.61 -3.37 -17.76
N ALA A 398 15.97 -2.35 -16.95
CA ALA A 398 15.05 -1.30 -16.53
C ALA A 398 14.35 -0.53 -17.68
N PRO A 399 15.04 -0.15 -18.79
CA PRO A 399 14.38 0.45 -19.94
C PRO A 399 13.27 -0.41 -20.55
N LEU A 400 13.49 -1.72 -20.61
CA LEU A 400 12.54 -2.66 -21.20
C LEU A 400 11.30 -2.82 -20.31
N ILE A 401 11.48 -2.80 -18.99
CA ILE A 401 10.36 -2.83 -18.05
C ILE A 401 9.51 -1.55 -18.15
N ALA A 402 10.16 -0.38 -18.19
CA ALA A 402 9.46 0.88 -18.37
C ALA A 402 8.70 0.90 -19.71
N ALA A 403 9.37 0.51 -20.80
CA ALA A 403 8.77 0.47 -22.13
C ALA A 403 7.61 -0.53 -22.24
N LEU A 404 7.72 -1.72 -21.64
CA LEU A 404 6.66 -2.72 -21.65
C LEU A 404 5.46 -2.28 -20.79
N THR A 405 5.71 -1.70 -19.62
CA THR A 405 4.66 -1.12 -18.75
C THR A 405 3.89 -0.04 -19.51
N ASP A 406 4.62 0.92 -20.08
CA ASP A 406 4.06 2.05 -20.81
C ASP A 406 3.31 1.61 -22.09
N THR A 407 3.84 0.64 -22.84
CA THR A 407 3.15 0.06 -24.02
C THR A 407 1.85 -0.63 -23.62
N THR A 408 1.85 -1.35 -22.50
CA THR A 408 0.66 -2.06 -22.00
C THR A 408 -0.39 -1.08 -21.47
N MET A 409 0.03 -0.01 -20.80
CA MET A 409 -0.87 1.08 -20.39
C MET A 409 -1.50 1.76 -21.61
N ARG A 410 -0.73 2.10 -22.64
CA ARG A 410 -1.29 2.67 -23.89
C ARG A 410 -2.22 1.71 -24.64
N ALA A 411 -1.98 0.40 -24.57
CA ALA A 411 -2.89 -0.59 -25.14
C ALA A 411 -4.22 -0.61 -24.37
N ALA A 412 -4.18 -0.49 -23.05
CA ALA A 412 -5.35 -0.35 -22.21
C ALA A 412 -6.10 0.97 -22.45
N GLU A 413 -5.40 2.10 -22.65
CA GLU A 413 -6.04 3.39 -22.97
C GLU A 413 -6.80 3.31 -24.29
N ARG A 414 -6.17 2.78 -25.35
CA ARG A 414 -6.83 2.57 -26.65
C ARG A 414 -8.04 1.66 -26.54
N ARG A 415 -7.97 0.60 -25.72
CA ARG A 415 -9.11 -0.28 -25.46
C ARG A 415 -10.22 0.44 -24.69
N ALA A 416 -9.88 1.27 -23.70
CA ALA A 416 -10.85 2.07 -22.96
C ALA A 416 -11.60 3.04 -23.90
N GLU A 417 -10.88 3.71 -24.80
CA GLU A 417 -11.47 4.59 -25.82
C GLU A 417 -12.44 3.84 -26.74
N GLN A 418 -12.04 2.67 -27.23
CA GLN A 418 -12.92 1.80 -28.04
C GLN A 418 -14.14 1.29 -27.27
N ALA A 419 -14.02 1.13 -25.94
CA ALA A 419 -15.11 0.71 -25.06
C ALA A 419 -16.00 1.87 -24.58
N GLY A 420 -15.83 3.09 -25.11
CA GLY A 420 -16.65 4.25 -24.75
C GLY A 420 -16.10 5.03 -23.55
N GLY A 421 -14.78 5.10 -23.42
CA GLY A 421 -14.04 6.02 -22.56
C GLY A 421 -13.45 5.39 -21.30
N ARG A 422 -13.72 4.11 -21.01
CA ARG A 422 -13.29 3.45 -19.76
C ARG A 422 -13.10 1.96 -19.94
N LEU A 423 -12.03 1.43 -19.35
CA LEU A 423 -11.70 0.01 -19.33
C LEU A 423 -12.54 -0.74 -18.30
N ASP A 424 -13.07 -1.90 -18.71
CA ASP A 424 -13.89 -2.79 -17.88
C ASP A 424 -13.59 -4.25 -18.25
N PRO A 425 -13.08 -5.07 -17.31
CA PRO A 425 -12.66 -4.71 -15.95
C PRO A 425 -11.42 -3.79 -15.93
N PRO A 426 -11.18 -3.02 -14.85
CA PRO A 426 -10.07 -2.07 -14.77
C PRO A 426 -8.68 -2.75 -14.75
N LEU A 427 -7.69 -2.05 -15.30
CA LEU A 427 -6.27 -2.43 -15.26
C LEU A 427 -5.65 -1.87 -13.98
N ILE A 428 -5.10 -2.73 -13.13
CA ILE A 428 -4.30 -2.29 -11.98
C ILE A 428 -2.83 -2.25 -12.36
N VAL A 429 -2.15 -1.13 -12.10
CA VAL A 429 -0.72 -0.94 -12.37
C VAL A 429 -0.01 -0.76 -11.04
N ALA A 430 0.40 -1.88 -10.43
CA ALA A 430 1.09 -1.93 -9.15
C ALA A 430 2.60 -1.75 -9.35
N LEU A 431 3.06 -0.51 -9.19
CA LEU A 431 4.45 -0.12 -9.37
C LEU A 431 5.19 -0.13 -8.02
N ASP A 432 5.56 -1.32 -7.54
CA ASP A 432 6.49 -1.45 -6.42
C ASP A 432 7.90 -1.06 -6.88
N GLU A 433 8.58 -0.21 -6.12
CA GLU A 433 9.91 0.31 -6.46
C GLU A 433 9.93 1.07 -7.80
N ALA A 434 8.85 1.81 -8.12
CA ALA A 434 8.68 2.54 -9.39
C ALA A 434 9.92 3.36 -9.78
N ALA A 435 10.49 4.10 -8.82
CA ALA A 435 11.66 4.94 -9.04
C ALA A 435 12.95 4.16 -9.37
N ASN A 436 13.04 2.90 -8.97
CA ASN A 436 14.23 2.06 -9.15
C ASN A 436 14.11 1.12 -10.36
N ILE A 437 12.90 0.69 -10.72
CA ILE A 437 12.66 -0.38 -11.69
C ILE A 437 11.92 0.12 -12.94
N CYS A 438 10.91 0.97 -12.76
CA CYS A 438 9.97 1.36 -13.81
C CYS A 438 9.90 2.88 -13.93
N ARG A 439 11.00 3.49 -14.37
CA ARG A 439 11.08 4.93 -14.59
C ARG A 439 10.33 5.30 -15.87
N ILE A 440 9.16 5.91 -15.72
CA ILE A 440 8.37 6.48 -16.81
C ILE A 440 8.38 8.00 -16.60
N ALA A 441 8.98 8.74 -17.53
CA ALA A 441 9.23 10.18 -17.37
C ALA A 441 7.94 10.99 -17.17
N ASP A 442 6.89 10.66 -17.92
CA ASP A 442 5.62 11.36 -17.93
C ASP A 442 4.56 10.73 -16.99
N LEU A 443 4.96 9.78 -16.13
CA LEU A 443 4.05 9.15 -15.16
C LEU A 443 3.27 10.17 -14.32
N PRO A 444 3.87 11.26 -13.80
CA PRO A 444 3.14 12.30 -13.06
C PRO A 444 2.00 12.94 -13.87
N GLN A 445 2.18 13.13 -15.17
CA GLN A 445 1.17 13.71 -16.05
C GLN A 445 0.04 12.71 -16.31
N LEU A 446 0.38 11.43 -16.51
CA LEU A 446 -0.59 10.37 -16.76
C LEU A 446 -1.56 10.17 -15.57
N TYR A 447 -1.08 10.37 -14.34
CA TYR A 447 -1.88 10.25 -13.12
C TYR A 447 -3.19 11.07 -13.13
N SER A 448 -3.20 12.20 -13.85
CA SER A 448 -4.37 13.08 -13.93
C SER A 448 -5.56 12.48 -14.67
N HIS A 449 -5.35 11.48 -15.55
CA HIS A 449 -6.37 11.00 -16.47
C HIS A 449 -6.44 9.48 -16.65
N LEU A 450 -5.51 8.71 -16.07
CA LEU A 450 -5.58 7.24 -16.08
C LEU A 450 -6.78 6.71 -15.31
N GLY A 451 -7.06 7.30 -14.13
CA GLY A 451 -8.15 6.86 -13.25
C GLY A 451 -9.53 6.93 -13.91
N SER A 452 -9.81 7.97 -14.70
CA SER A 452 -11.08 8.10 -15.43
C SER A 452 -11.24 7.06 -16.54
N ARG A 453 -10.12 6.57 -17.09
CA ARG A 453 -10.08 5.52 -18.12
C ARG A 453 -10.07 4.08 -17.56
N GLY A 454 -10.14 3.89 -16.24
CA GLY A 454 -10.11 2.55 -15.63
C GLY A 454 -8.72 1.93 -15.60
N ILE A 455 -7.67 2.76 -15.61
CA ILE A 455 -6.28 2.34 -15.44
C ILE A 455 -5.79 2.92 -14.11
N ILE A 456 -5.45 2.06 -13.17
CA ILE A 456 -5.31 2.42 -11.75
C ILE A 456 -3.86 2.26 -11.31
N PRO A 457 -3.05 3.32 -11.42
CA PRO A 457 -1.68 3.30 -10.94
C PRO A 457 -1.64 3.34 -9.40
N VAL A 458 -0.88 2.40 -8.85
CA VAL A 458 -0.47 2.34 -7.46
C VAL A 458 1.05 2.47 -7.43
N THR A 459 1.54 3.68 -7.20
CA THR A 459 2.99 3.96 -7.17
C THR A 459 3.48 3.91 -5.73
N ILE A 460 4.38 2.96 -5.45
CA ILE A 460 4.94 2.75 -4.11
C ILE A 460 6.39 3.21 -4.12
N LEU A 461 6.68 4.23 -3.32
CA LEU A 461 7.99 4.86 -3.18
C LEU A 461 8.48 4.69 -1.74
N GLN A 462 9.80 4.61 -1.57
CA GLN A 462 10.40 4.54 -0.24
C GLN A 462 10.36 5.88 0.48
N SER A 463 10.49 6.98 -0.27
CA SER A 463 10.39 8.35 0.22
C SER A 463 9.96 9.32 -0.89
N TYR A 464 9.62 10.55 -0.51
CA TYR A 464 9.32 11.63 -1.45
C TYR A 464 10.56 12.01 -2.26
N GLU A 465 11.72 12.08 -1.62
CA GLU A 465 13.01 12.41 -2.24
C GLU A 465 13.42 11.40 -3.32
N GLN A 466 13.03 10.13 -3.16
CA GLN A 466 13.25 9.11 -4.18
C GLN A 466 12.50 9.47 -5.47
N GLY A 467 11.26 9.96 -5.36
CA GLY A 467 10.51 10.43 -6.51
C GLY A 467 11.08 11.73 -7.10
N VAL A 468 11.54 12.67 -6.28
CA VAL A 468 12.24 13.88 -6.74
C VAL A 468 13.48 13.53 -7.56
N THR A 469 14.20 12.46 -7.20
CA THR A 469 15.36 11.99 -7.95
C THR A 469 15.02 11.56 -9.38
N VAL A 470 13.81 11.06 -9.63
CA VAL A 470 13.38 10.52 -10.93
C VAL A 470 12.62 11.56 -11.77
N TRP A 471 11.73 12.33 -11.16
CA TRP A 471 10.83 13.24 -11.87
C TRP A 471 11.15 14.73 -11.63
N GLY A 472 12.18 15.02 -10.84
CA GLY A 472 12.44 16.36 -10.32
C GLY A 472 11.38 16.82 -9.31
N GLU A 473 11.65 17.96 -8.68
CA GLU A 473 10.70 18.58 -7.75
C GLU A 473 9.34 18.90 -8.43
N PRO A 474 9.29 19.46 -9.66
CA PRO A 474 8.02 19.76 -10.32
C PRO A 474 7.22 18.49 -10.66
N GLY A 475 7.87 17.44 -11.13
CA GLY A 475 7.21 16.18 -11.47
C GLY A 475 6.71 15.44 -10.24
N MET A 476 7.49 15.40 -9.16
CA MET A 476 7.05 14.81 -7.89
C MET A 476 5.88 15.60 -7.26
N ALA A 477 5.93 16.93 -7.31
CA ALA A 477 4.83 17.77 -6.86
C ALA A 477 3.55 17.56 -7.70
N ALA A 478 3.69 17.40 -9.02
CA ALA A 478 2.57 17.07 -9.91
C ALA A 478 1.97 15.68 -9.58
N LEU A 479 2.81 14.67 -9.36
CA LEU A 479 2.38 13.32 -8.97
C LEU A 479 1.64 13.36 -7.62
N TRP A 480 2.21 14.05 -6.62
CA TRP A 480 1.56 14.25 -5.33
C TRP A 480 0.23 15.00 -5.47
N GLY A 481 0.19 16.07 -6.27
CA GLY A 481 -1.03 16.85 -6.50
C GLY A 481 -2.14 16.05 -7.19
N ALA A 482 -1.79 15.21 -8.16
CA ALA A 482 -2.75 14.41 -8.95
C ALA A 482 -3.25 13.15 -8.24
N ALA A 483 -2.47 12.57 -7.31
CA ALA A 483 -2.86 11.36 -6.59
C ALA A 483 -4.11 11.58 -5.71
N THR A 484 -5.20 10.86 -5.94
CA THR A 484 -6.44 11.05 -5.14
C THR A 484 -6.36 10.39 -3.77
N ARG A 485 -5.48 9.40 -3.60
CA ARG A 485 -5.19 8.71 -2.34
C ARG A 485 -3.70 8.71 -2.09
N LYS A 486 -3.31 9.17 -0.90
CA LYS A 486 -1.92 9.19 -0.45
C LYS A 486 -1.80 8.41 0.84
N LEU A 487 -0.90 7.44 0.86
CA LEU A 487 -0.62 6.63 2.04
C LEU A 487 0.78 6.90 2.54
N ILE A 488 0.90 7.30 3.80
CA ILE A 488 2.17 7.56 4.46
C ILE A 488 2.37 6.49 5.53
N GLY A 489 3.17 5.47 5.21
CA GLY A 489 3.49 4.39 6.13
C GLY A 489 4.52 4.80 7.18
N ALA A 490 4.81 3.87 8.09
CA ALA A 490 5.83 4.04 9.12
C ALA A 490 7.26 4.23 8.54
N GLY A 491 8.10 4.95 9.29
CA GLY A 491 9.54 5.08 9.01
C GLY A 491 9.92 6.23 8.07
N ILE A 492 9.06 7.23 7.89
CA ILE A 492 9.38 8.42 7.09
C ILE A 492 10.37 9.31 7.84
N ASP A 493 11.58 9.42 7.30
CA ASP A 493 12.67 10.20 7.89
C ASP A 493 12.85 11.59 7.27
N SER A 494 12.00 11.99 6.31
CA SER A 494 12.07 13.31 5.65
C SER A 494 11.51 14.43 6.54
N PRO A 495 12.35 15.36 7.05
CA PRO A 495 11.89 16.42 7.94
C PRO A 495 10.93 17.40 7.26
N ARG A 496 11.08 17.61 5.95
CA ARG A 496 10.19 18.48 5.17
C ARG A 496 8.81 17.83 5.06
N LEU A 497 8.75 16.57 4.63
CA LEU A 497 7.49 15.86 4.45
C LEU A 497 6.70 15.75 5.76
N VAL A 498 7.32 15.37 6.89
CA VAL A 498 6.56 15.29 8.16
C VAL A 498 6.03 16.64 8.65
N ARG A 499 6.72 17.75 8.41
CA ARG A 499 6.21 19.09 8.75
C ARG A 499 5.05 19.51 7.85
N ASP A 500 5.17 19.24 6.55
CA ASP A 500 4.10 19.52 5.59
C ASP A 500 2.86 18.66 5.93
N LEU A 501 3.06 17.40 6.32
CA LEU A 501 1.99 16.51 6.77
C LEU A 501 1.34 17.01 8.07
N ALA A 502 2.10 17.38 9.10
CA ALA A 502 1.54 17.96 10.34
C ALA A 502 0.65 19.17 10.04
N THR A 503 1.08 20.02 9.10
CA THR A 503 0.31 21.18 8.62
C THR A 503 -1.00 20.75 7.94
N LEU A 504 -0.96 19.73 7.07
CA LEU A 504 -2.15 19.22 6.37
C LEU A 504 -3.14 18.49 7.29
N ILE A 505 -2.65 17.81 8.33
CA ILE A 505 -3.48 17.16 9.35
C ILE A 505 -4.21 18.23 10.18
N GLY A 506 -3.50 19.30 10.52
CA GLY A 506 -4.06 20.46 11.20
C GLY A 506 -4.10 20.32 12.72
N GLN A 507 -4.97 21.11 13.34
CA GLN A 507 -4.98 21.35 14.79
C GLN A 507 -6.36 21.10 15.38
N HIS A 508 -6.40 20.78 16.67
CA HIS A 508 -7.62 20.65 17.47
C HIS A 508 -7.52 21.39 18.81
N ASP A 509 -8.67 21.73 19.37
CA ASP A 509 -8.75 22.37 20.68
C ASP A 509 -8.85 21.29 21.77
N VAL A 510 -7.88 21.29 22.69
CA VAL A 510 -7.79 20.32 23.78
C VAL A 510 -8.06 21.00 25.12
N PRO A 511 -8.99 20.46 25.93
CA PRO A 511 -9.26 21.03 27.24
C PRO A 511 -8.13 20.69 28.21
N VAL A 512 -7.47 21.71 28.74
CA VAL A 512 -6.46 21.64 29.79
C VAL A 512 -7.11 21.94 31.12
N ARG A 513 -7.05 20.97 32.03
CA ARG A 513 -7.55 21.09 33.40
C ARG A 513 -6.42 21.56 34.31
N SER A 514 -6.56 22.75 34.90
CA SER A 514 -5.68 23.25 35.95
C SER A 514 -6.37 23.14 37.30
N ILE A 515 -5.72 22.48 38.26
CA ILE A 515 -6.22 22.35 39.64
C ILE A 515 -5.24 23.10 40.53
N THR A 516 -5.69 24.20 41.11
CA THR A 516 -4.91 24.99 42.05
C THR A 516 -5.40 24.72 43.46
N TYR A 517 -4.49 24.40 44.37
CA TYR A 517 -4.79 24.26 45.79
C TYR A 517 -4.24 25.47 46.56
N SER A 518 -5.11 26.24 47.20
CA SER A 518 -4.72 27.37 48.06
C SER A 518 -5.69 27.50 49.24
N ASP A 519 -5.18 27.76 50.44
CA ASP A 519 -5.97 27.97 51.68
C ASP A 519 -7.07 26.93 51.93
N GLY A 520 -6.74 25.64 51.76
CA GLY A 520 -7.68 24.54 51.99
C GLY A 520 -8.82 24.43 50.97
N ARG A 521 -8.83 25.26 49.92
CA ARG A 521 -9.79 25.20 48.82
C ARG A 521 -9.10 24.75 47.54
N ALA A 522 -9.70 23.76 46.88
CA ALA A 522 -9.35 23.37 45.52
C ALA A 522 -10.14 24.23 44.54
N SER A 523 -9.45 24.93 43.63
CA SER A 523 -10.06 25.64 42.52
C SER A 523 -9.71 24.91 41.23
N GLU A 524 -10.72 24.66 40.39
CA GLU A 524 -10.56 24.02 39.10
C GLU A 524 -10.88 25.01 37.97
N GLN A 525 -9.97 25.08 37.00
CA GLN A 525 -10.17 25.86 35.78
C GLN A 525 -9.92 24.98 34.57
N ILE A 526 -10.83 25.01 33.60
CA ILE A 526 -10.67 24.34 32.31
C ILE A 526 -10.45 25.43 31.25
N SER A 527 -9.31 25.39 30.57
CA SER A 527 -9.00 26.24 29.42
C SER A 527 -8.87 25.38 28.16
N LEU A 528 -9.11 25.98 26.99
CA LEU A 528 -8.86 25.32 25.70
C LEU A 528 -7.48 25.71 25.20
N ARG A 529 -6.68 24.71 24.82
CA ARG A 529 -5.40 24.90 24.17
C ARG A 529 -5.47 24.32 22.76
N ARG A 530 -5.21 25.13 21.76
CA ARG A 530 -5.06 24.68 20.38
C ARG A 530 -3.71 24.02 20.21
N GLN A 531 -3.70 22.78 19.73
CA GLN A 531 -2.48 22.01 19.47
C GLN A 531 -2.59 21.25 18.15
N GLU A 532 -1.47 20.84 17.57
CA GLU A 532 -1.45 19.95 16.41
C GLU A 532 -2.10 18.62 16.77
N ILE A 533 -2.87 18.06 15.84
CA ILE A 533 -3.46 16.74 16.06
C ILE A 533 -2.34 15.69 16.08
N LEU A 534 -1.38 15.77 15.16
CA LEU A 534 -0.15 14.97 15.17
C LEU A 534 1.03 15.90 14.93
N GLU A 535 2.00 15.89 15.84
CA GLU A 535 3.25 16.62 15.65
C GLU A 535 4.15 15.87 14.65
N ALA A 536 5.12 16.56 14.06
CA ALA A 536 6.07 15.93 13.13
C ALA A 536 6.83 14.74 13.77
N ALA A 537 7.06 14.78 15.09
CA ALA A 537 7.68 13.68 15.84
C ALA A 537 6.74 12.46 15.92
N ASP A 538 5.44 12.66 16.10
CA ASP A 538 4.45 11.58 16.15
C ASP A 538 4.31 10.90 14.78
N ILE A 539 4.30 11.69 13.69
CA ILE A 539 4.22 11.15 12.33
C ILE A 539 5.46 10.31 12.01
N ARG A 540 6.65 10.77 12.40
CA ARG A 540 7.90 9.99 12.26
C ARG A 540 7.84 8.70 13.09
N ALA A 541 7.22 8.75 14.27
CA ALA A 541 7.12 7.64 15.22
C ALA A 541 5.90 6.72 14.98
N LEU A 542 5.23 6.81 13.83
CA LEU A 542 4.10 5.95 13.50
C LEU A 542 4.47 4.45 13.66
N PRO A 543 3.67 3.65 14.38
CA PRO A 543 3.93 2.24 14.57
C PRO A 543 3.95 1.48 13.23
N ALA A 544 4.77 0.43 13.15
CA ALA A 544 4.77 -0.47 12.00
C ALA A 544 3.38 -1.07 11.76
N GLY A 545 2.98 -1.17 10.49
CA GLY A 545 1.64 -1.63 10.11
C GLY A 545 0.56 -0.54 10.20
N THR A 546 0.89 0.70 10.58
CA THR A 546 -0.03 1.85 10.49
C THR A 546 0.36 2.77 9.35
N ALA A 547 -0.59 3.57 8.87
CA ALA A 547 -0.36 4.61 7.89
C ALA A 547 -1.28 5.81 8.12
N LEU A 548 -0.81 6.99 7.71
CA LEU A 548 -1.66 8.17 7.55
C LEU A 548 -2.23 8.17 6.12
N LEU A 549 -3.56 8.18 6.02
CA LEU A 549 -4.30 8.30 4.77
C LEU A 549 -4.71 9.75 4.55
N LEU A 550 -4.29 10.33 3.41
CA LEU A 550 -4.83 11.58 2.90
C LEU A 550 -5.65 11.27 1.64
N ALA A 551 -6.96 11.36 1.75
CA ALA A 551 -7.89 11.18 0.65
C ALA A 551 -8.51 12.52 0.24
N THR A 552 -8.49 12.84 -1.06
CA THR A 552 -9.03 14.08 -1.60
C THR A 552 -10.47 14.32 -1.14
N GLY A 553 -10.75 15.52 -0.63
CA GLY A 553 -12.08 15.93 -0.17
C GLY A 553 -12.45 15.47 1.24
N THR A 554 -11.52 14.84 1.99
CA THR A 554 -11.76 14.37 3.37
C THR A 554 -10.63 14.79 4.30
N LYS A 555 -10.89 14.85 5.61
CA LYS A 555 -9.81 15.05 6.59
C LYS A 555 -8.87 13.82 6.56
N PRO A 556 -7.58 13.96 6.92
CA PRO A 556 -6.72 12.81 7.07
C PRO A 556 -7.23 11.80 8.11
N ALA A 557 -6.86 10.54 7.94
CA ALA A 557 -7.21 9.47 8.86
C ALA A 557 -5.99 8.61 9.17
N LEU A 558 -5.89 8.13 10.41
CA LEU A 558 -4.95 7.05 10.74
C LEU A 558 -5.62 5.72 10.43
N ILE A 559 -4.90 4.84 9.74
CA ILE A 559 -5.38 3.52 9.36
C ILE A 559 -4.39 2.43 9.76
N GLN A 560 -4.93 1.27 10.11
CA GLN A 560 -4.22 0.02 10.25
C GLN A 560 -4.15 -0.65 8.88
N LEU A 561 -2.94 -0.86 8.39
CA LEU A 561 -2.71 -1.58 7.14
C LEU A 561 -3.05 -3.06 7.33
N ARG A 562 -3.55 -3.69 6.26
CA ARG A 562 -3.96 -5.10 6.25
C ARG A 562 -2.91 -5.95 5.55
N PRO A 563 -2.01 -6.63 6.28
CA PRO A 563 -1.07 -7.55 5.65
C PRO A 563 -1.81 -8.78 5.10
N TRP A 564 -1.31 -9.35 4.01
CA TRP A 564 -1.95 -10.53 3.38
C TRP A 564 -2.14 -11.72 4.33
N TYR A 565 -1.26 -11.88 5.32
CA TYR A 565 -1.31 -13.00 6.28
C TYR A 565 -2.41 -12.85 7.35
N SER A 566 -3.05 -11.67 7.46
CA SER A 566 -4.28 -11.50 8.26
C SER A 566 -5.55 -11.57 7.42
N GLY A 567 -5.41 -11.73 6.09
CA GLY A 567 -6.53 -11.81 5.15
C GLY A 567 -7.06 -13.23 4.92
N PRO A 568 -8.19 -13.36 4.20
CA PRO A 568 -8.83 -14.65 3.95
C PRO A 568 -7.97 -15.62 3.11
N HIS A 569 -7.08 -15.07 2.28
CA HIS A 569 -6.18 -15.85 1.41
C HIS A 569 -4.85 -16.24 2.07
N ALA A 570 -4.66 -15.97 3.37
CA ALA A 570 -3.39 -16.19 4.06
C ALA A 570 -2.83 -17.61 3.87
N ALA A 571 -3.65 -18.64 4.08
CA ALA A 571 -3.21 -20.04 3.93
C ALA A 571 -2.80 -20.38 2.49
N ALA A 572 -3.57 -19.93 1.49
CA ALA A 572 -3.26 -20.16 0.08
C ALA A 572 -1.95 -19.47 -0.32
N ILE A 573 -1.75 -18.22 0.13
CA ILE A 573 -0.52 -17.46 -0.12
C ILE A 573 0.67 -18.11 0.59
N SER A 574 0.55 -18.51 1.86
CA SER A 574 1.64 -19.19 2.57
C SER A 574 2.08 -20.49 1.87
N ASN A 575 1.12 -21.26 1.35
CA ASN A 575 1.42 -22.48 0.58
C ASN A 575 2.08 -22.15 -0.77
N ALA A 576 1.62 -21.09 -1.45
CA ALA A 576 2.20 -20.63 -2.71
C ALA A 576 3.65 -20.16 -2.51
N ILE A 577 3.92 -19.34 -1.49
CA ILE A 577 5.29 -18.90 -1.12
C ILE A 577 6.18 -20.11 -0.89
N THR A 578 5.75 -21.06 -0.04
CA THR A 578 6.55 -22.25 0.28
C THR A 578 6.89 -23.06 -0.98
N THR A 579 5.91 -23.25 -1.88
CA THR A 579 6.09 -24.00 -3.12
C THR A 579 7.01 -23.27 -4.09
N ALA A 580 6.78 -21.97 -4.28
CA ALA A 580 7.56 -21.13 -5.17
C ALA A 580 9.01 -20.98 -4.67
N ASP A 581 9.24 -20.76 -3.37
CA ASP A 581 10.58 -20.66 -2.79
C ASP A 581 11.36 -21.96 -2.96
N ALA A 582 10.72 -23.11 -2.78
CA ALA A 582 11.35 -24.41 -3.05
C ALA A 582 11.73 -24.57 -4.53
N ALA A 583 10.83 -24.17 -5.45
CA ALA A 583 11.09 -24.21 -6.89
C ALA A 583 12.20 -23.24 -7.32
N ILE A 584 12.21 -22.02 -6.77
CA ILE A 584 13.27 -21.01 -6.98
C ILE A 584 14.60 -21.55 -6.47
N ALA A 585 14.65 -22.09 -5.25
CA ALA A 585 15.88 -22.63 -4.67
C ALA A 585 16.42 -23.81 -5.48
N GLU A 586 15.56 -24.71 -5.97
CA GLU A 586 15.96 -25.81 -6.82
C GLU A 586 16.43 -25.35 -8.21
N ALA A 587 15.73 -24.39 -8.82
CA ALA A 587 16.15 -23.81 -10.09
C ALA A 587 17.49 -23.06 -9.95
N ALA A 588 17.69 -22.31 -8.86
CA ALA A 588 18.94 -21.63 -8.55
C ALA A 588 20.09 -22.63 -8.37
N ARG A 589 19.88 -23.72 -7.62
CA ARG A 589 20.88 -24.80 -7.49
C ARG A 589 21.24 -25.40 -8.84
N ARG A 590 20.24 -25.73 -9.67
CA ARG A 590 20.49 -26.27 -11.02
C ARG A 590 21.26 -25.29 -11.92
N HIS A 591 20.97 -24.00 -11.80
CA HIS A 591 21.68 -22.97 -12.55
C HIS A 591 23.15 -22.87 -12.13
N HIS A 592 23.46 -22.91 -10.83
CA HIS A 592 24.84 -22.80 -10.31
C HIS A 592 25.63 -24.11 -10.35
N ASN A 593 24.95 -25.27 -10.29
CA ASN A 593 25.57 -26.59 -10.35
C ASN A 593 25.65 -27.14 -11.77
N ARG A 594 25.34 -26.34 -12.80
CA ARG A 594 25.66 -26.72 -14.18
C ARG A 594 27.17 -26.96 -14.22
N PRO A 595 27.65 -28.20 -14.50
CA PRO A 595 29.07 -28.39 -14.73
C PRO A 595 29.49 -27.43 -15.84
N ASP A 596 30.67 -26.80 -15.69
CA ASP A 596 31.38 -26.10 -16.76
C ASP A 596 31.75 -27.12 -17.84
N ASP A 597 30.76 -27.72 -18.49
CA ASP A 597 30.97 -28.71 -19.52
C ASP A 597 31.16 -27.96 -20.85
N LEU A 598 32.44 -27.76 -21.14
CA LEU A 598 33.06 -27.75 -22.47
C LEU A 598 32.92 -26.40 -23.21
N SER A 599 33.97 -25.57 -23.33
CA SER A 599 35.27 -25.93 -23.94
C SER A 599 35.17 -27.13 -24.88
N THR A 600 34.61 -26.92 -26.07
CA THR A 600 35.09 -27.60 -27.29
C THR A 600 34.84 -26.69 -28.51
N PRO A 601 35.69 -26.83 -29.54
CA PRO A 601 36.32 -25.72 -30.27
C PRO A 601 35.49 -25.09 -31.40
#